data_AF-A0A954FBM9-F1
#
_entry.id   AF-A0A954FBM9-F1
#
_cell.length_a   1.000
_cell.length_b   1.000
_cell.length_c   1.000
_cell.angle_alpha   90.00
_cell.angle_beta   90.00
_cell.angle_gamma   90.00
#
_symmetry.space_group_name_H-M   'P 1'
#
loop_
_entity.id
_entity.type
_entity.pdbx_description
1 polymer ?
#
loop_
_entity_poly.entity_id
_entity_poly.type
_entity_poly.pdbx_seq_one_letter_code
_entity_poly.pdbx_strand_id
1 'polypeptide(L)'
;MSVSRHLPDYPILLAGVSTPVVKGLREMGLPVIELQDDLAQLLGYQSSRWNLLLVGSQKSFNEQELQTLSHCRIPIIDLAEFNNKNGMGRTLPELAKKANSGVEQFNSQFVVQLKTRIQQSGGAWIRLSDFPYPYQGVICFDESALGKDFREFSNVMSPLPVSLDLLHSKAETEWQADSNPETQRKLRVELVSRYRQGLPVSLSSASSRGELNQLLQDIHLDRKQMPLIWMTSLDTFFRWWKLRSEFSVSINRLSTGWETIISGNFEGFSPGLQIWRSQHSATVALYRGVNEIRDDVTAFANNPERHPGGFTAHWAGDSSSLIPLNFKNIAAAAAS
;
A
#
# COMPACT_ATOMS: atom_id res chain seq x y z
N MET A 1 -24.15 29.67 3.05
CA MET A 1 -24.26 28.32 3.64
C MET A 1 -22.97 28.05 4.40
N SER A 2 -23.04 27.94 5.73
CA SER A 2 -21.86 27.75 6.58
C SER A 2 -21.29 26.34 6.36
N VAL A 3 -20.09 26.27 5.80
CA VAL A 3 -19.35 25.01 5.69
C VAL A 3 -18.87 24.66 7.09
N SER A 4 -19.69 23.91 7.82
CA SER A 4 -19.25 23.21 9.02
C SER A 4 -18.07 22.33 8.62
N ARG A 5 -16.90 22.58 9.24
CA ARG A 5 -15.66 21.81 9.05
C ARG A 5 -15.84 20.44 9.70
N HIS A 6 -16.69 19.62 9.10
CA HIS A 6 -16.83 18.23 9.48
C HIS A 6 -15.57 17.50 9.02
N LEU A 7 -14.79 16.96 9.96
CA LEU A 7 -13.72 16.02 9.63
C LEU A 7 -14.31 14.87 8.79
N PRO A 8 -13.78 14.59 7.59
CA PRO A 8 -14.27 13.49 6.76
C PRO A 8 -14.18 12.16 7.53
N ASP A 9 -15.10 11.22 7.27
CA ASP A 9 -14.84 9.83 7.62
C ASP A 9 -13.69 9.35 6.73
N TYR A 10 -12.72 8.64 7.31
CA TYR A 10 -11.48 8.23 6.65
C TYR A 10 -10.90 9.35 5.79
N PRO A 11 -9.97 10.07 6.40
CA PRO A 11 -8.66 9.44 6.51
C PRO A 11 -8.35 9.02 7.94
N ILE A 12 -7.47 8.03 8.06
CA ILE A 12 -6.87 7.68 9.34
C ILE A 12 -6.08 8.89 9.81
N LEU A 13 -6.38 9.36 11.02
CA LEU A 13 -5.74 10.51 11.62
C LEU A 13 -4.39 10.10 12.20
N LEU A 14 -3.37 10.92 12.02
CA LEU A 14 -2.01 10.67 12.51
C LEU A 14 -1.62 11.76 13.50
N ALA A 15 -1.16 11.37 14.69
CA ALA A 15 -0.62 12.30 15.68
C ALA A 15 0.80 11.90 16.08
N GLY A 16 1.76 12.74 15.71
CA GLY A 16 3.19 12.54 16.00
C GLY A 16 3.78 11.21 15.52
N VAL A 17 3.23 10.67 14.42
CA VAL A 17 3.73 9.46 13.74
C VAL A 17 5.04 9.79 13.02
N SER A 18 6.00 8.87 13.04
CA SER A 18 7.31 9.09 12.42
C SER A 18 7.21 9.37 10.92
N THR A 19 8.06 10.29 10.41
CA THR A 19 8.07 10.67 8.99
C THR A 19 8.19 9.49 8.02
N PRO A 20 9.03 8.46 8.27
CA PRO A 20 9.08 7.28 7.40
C PRO A 20 7.74 6.54 7.31
N VAL A 21 7.02 6.42 8.43
CA VAL A 21 5.69 5.78 8.46
C VAL A 21 4.67 6.63 7.72
N VAL A 22 4.61 7.94 7.98
CA VAL A 22 3.69 8.83 7.24
C VAL A 22 3.91 8.72 5.73
N LYS A 23 5.17 8.79 5.28
CA LYS A 23 5.54 8.65 3.86
C LYS A 23 5.11 7.29 3.31
N GLY A 24 5.45 6.20 4.01
CA GLY A 24 5.09 4.85 3.56
C GLY A 24 3.59 4.59 3.49
N LEU A 25 2.80 5.10 4.45
CA LEU A 25 1.34 5.00 4.42
C LEU A 25 0.73 5.72 3.20
N ARG A 26 1.20 6.93 2.92
CA ARG A 26 0.79 7.69 1.73
C ARG A 26 1.19 7.01 0.43
N GLU A 27 2.43 6.55 0.36
CA GLU A 27 2.99 5.87 -0.81
C GLU A 27 2.24 4.57 -1.12
N MET A 28 1.83 3.83 -0.09
CA MET A 28 0.96 2.66 -0.19
C MET A 28 -0.49 3.01 -0.63
N GLY A 29 -0.84 4.29 -0.68
CA GLY A 29 -2.16 4.80 -1.07
C GLY A 29 -3.21 4.74 0.04
N LEU A 30 -2.79 4.66 1.30
CA LEU A 30 -3.71 4.70 2.43
C LEU A 30 -4.13 6.16 2.68
N PRO A 31 -5.44 6.47 2.74
CA PRO A 31 -5.90 7.83 3.02
C PRO A 31 -5.60 8.17 4.48
N VAL A 32 -4.62 9.05 4.69
CA VAL A 32 -4.16 9.49 6.02
C VAL A 32 -4.08 11.02 6.10
N ILE A 33 -4.40 11.59 7.26
CA ILE A 33 -4.25 13.03 7.56
C ILE A 33 -3.42 13.18 8.82
N GLU A 34 -2.39 14.02 8.74
CA GLU A 34 -1.63 14.44 9.92
C GLU A 34 -2.40 15.54 10.65
N LEU A 35 -2.66 15.31 11.93
CA LEU A 35 -3.22 16.31 12.82
C LEU A 35 -2.13 17.30 13.21
N GLN A 36 -2.52 18.58 13.30
CA GLN A 36 -1.68 19.59 13.91
C GLN A 36 -1.56 19.36 15.42
N ASP A 37 -0.50 19.91 16.01
CA ASP A 37 -0.08 19.57 17.37
C ASP A 37 -1.14 19.78 18.45
N ASP A 38 -2.02 20.76 18.28
CA ASP A 38 -3.02 21.20 19.27
C ASP A 38 -4.36 20.44 19.22
N LEU A 39 -4.50 19.48 18.29
CA LEU A 39 -5.75 18.75 18.05
C LEU A 39 -6.99 19.65 17.85
N ALA A 40 -6.82 20.94 17.52
CA ALA A 40 -7.93 21.90 17.41
C ALA A 40 -8.96 21.46 16.37
N GLN A 41 -8.50 20.69 15.37
CA GLN A 41 -9.34 20.09 14.34
C GLN A 41 -10.40 19.12 14.90
N LEU A 42 -10.17 18.54 16.09
CA LEU A 42 -11.08 17.61 16.75
C LEU A 42 -12.19 18.30 17.59
N LEU A 43 -12.10 19.62 17.84
CA LEU A 43 -13.04 20.32 18.73
C LEU A 43 -14.50 20.34 18.24
N GLY A 44 -14.74 20.01 16.97
CA GLY A 44 -16.07 19.85 16.37
C GLY A 44 -16.40 18.40 15.97
N TYR A 45 -15.65 17.42 16.47
CA TYR A 45 -15.80 16.02 16.09
C TYR A 45 -17.16 15.45 16.50
N GLN A 46 -17.78 14.68 15.61
CA GLN A 46 -19.03 13.96 15.87
C GLN A 46 -18.80 12.45 15.75
N SER A 47 -19.12 11.70 16.81
CA SER A 47 -18.94 10.25 16.93
C SER A 47 -19.76 9.41 15.93
N SER A 48 -20.63 10.03 15.12
CA SER A 48 -21.35 9.31 14.05
C SER A 48 -20.44 8.90 12.89
N ARG A 49 -19.20 9.39 12.91
CA ARG A 49 -18.17 9.13 11.92
C ARG A 49 -17.13 8.13 12.43
N TRP A 50 -16.72 7.16 11.61
CA TRP A 50 -15.68 6.19 12.01
C TRP A 50 -14.30 6.71 11.61
N ASN A 51 -13.72 7.51 12.50
CA ASN A 51 -12.33 7.92 12.41
C ASN A 51 -11.47 7.11 13.40
N LEU A 52 -10.21 6.90 13.03
CA LEU A 52 -9.22 6.18 13.81
C LEU A 52 -8.01 7.08 13.96
N LEU A 53 -7.46 7.15 15.18
CA LEU A 53 -6.25 7.90 15.46
C LEU A 53 -5.06 6.94 15.65
N LEU A 54 -4.06 7.06 14.77
CA LEU A 54 -2.74 6.47 14.99
C LEU A 54 -1.87 7.46 15.76
N VAL A 55 -1.33 6.99 16.88
CA VAL A 55 -0.46 7.79 17.74
C VAL A 55 0.95 7.24 17.63
N GLY A 56 1.90 8.09 17.24
CA GLY A 56 3.30 7.70 17.19
C GLY A 56 3.87 7.46 18.59
N SER A 57 4.87 6.57 18.66
CA SER A 57 5.44 6.11 19.95
C SER A 57 6.02 7.26 20.78
N GLN A 58 6.45 8.34 20.11
CA GLN A 58 7.08 9.51 20.71
C GLN A 58 6.14 10.70 20.93
N LYS A 59 4.86 10.60 20.52
CA LYS A 59 3.86 11.63 20.82
C LYS A 59 3.44 11.53 22.28
N SER A 60 3.45 12.67 22.96
CA SER A 60 2.84 12.87 24.26
C SER A 60 1.77 13.94 24.14
N PHE A 61 0.67 13.78 24.87
CA PHE A 61 -0.42 14.75 24.91
C PHE A 61 -0.47 15.49 26.24
N ASN A 62 -0.82 16.78 26.19
CA ASN A 62 -1.10 17.55 27.40
C ASN A 62 -2.49 17.24 27.96
N GLU A 63 -2.82 17.79 29.13
CA GLU A 63 -4.09 17.51 29.80
C GLU A 63 -5.32 17.90 28.97
N GLN A 64 -5.27 19.06 28.30
CA GLN A 64 -6.36 19.55 27.45
C GLN A 64 -6.59 18.65 26.23
N GLU A 65 -5.51 18.17 25.61
CA GLU A 65 -5.56 17.23 24.50
C GLU A 65 -6.14 15.87 24.94
N LEU A 66 -5.75 15.36 26.11
CA LEU A 66 -6.31 14.13 26.66
C LEU A 66 -7.80 14.25 26.99
N GLN A 67 -8.24 15.41 27.52
CA GLN A 67 -9.66 15.70 27.72
C GLN A 67 -10.41 15.73 26.38
N THR A 68 -9.82 16.34 25.35
CA THR A 68 -10.38 16.36 23.99
C THR A 68 -10.53 14.96 23.42
N LEU A 69 -9.50 14.12 23.51
CA LEU A 69 -9.54 12.73 23.04
C LEU A 69 -10.59 11.89 23.80
N SER A 70 -10.66 12.07 25.13
CA SER A 70 -11.67 11.41 25.98
C SER A 70 -13.10 11.79 25.58
N HIS A 71 -13.31 13.07 25.25
CA HIS A 71 -14.61 13.58 24.80
C HIS A 71 -14.99 13.05 23.42
N CYS A 72 -14.04 13.04 22.48
CA CYS A 72 -14.28 12.63 21.10
C CYS A 72 -14.55 11.12 20.96
N ARG A 73 -14.04 10.29 21.88
CA ARG A 73 -14.16 8.82 21.87
C ARG A 73 -13.69 8.17 20.57
N ILE A 74 -12.71 8.79 19.91
CA ILE A 74 -12.08 8.25 18.70
C ILE A 74 -11.30 6.99 19.09
N PRO A 75 -11.47 5.85 18.41
CA PRO A 75 -10.60 4.69 18.56
C PRO A 75 -9.13 5.07 18.34
N ILE A 76 -8.26 4.65 19.27
CA ILE A 76 -6.82 4.95 19.22
C ILE A 76 -6.05 3.64 19.00
N ILE A 77 -5.07 3.69 18.09
CA ILE A 77 -4.00 2.69 17.99
C ILE A 77 -2.69 3.41 18.30
N ASP A 78 -2.05 3.00 19.40
CA ASP A 78 -0.71 3.47 19.74
C ASP A 78 0.33 2.61 19.04
N LEU A 79 1.13 3.21 18.16
CA LEU A 79 2.13 2.51 17.35
C LEU A 79 3.26 1.90 18.19
N ALA A 80 3.41 2.31 19.47
CA ALA A 80 4.32 1.65 20.40
C ALA A 80 3.98 0.16 20.60
N GLU A 81 2.73 -0.25 20.37
CA GLU A 81 2.30 -1.65 20.48
C GLU A 81 3.04 -2.58 19.51
N PHE A 82 3.49 -2.05 18.36
CA PHE A 82 4.22 -2.83 17.34
C PHE A 82 5.71 -3.01 17.65
N ASN A 83 6.25 -2.15 18.52
CA ASN A 83 7.65 -2.23 18.98
C ASN A 83 7.78 -2.95 20.34
N ASN A 84 6.66 -3.24 21.01
CA ASN A 84 6.63 -3.86 22.33
C ASN A 84 6.49 -5.39 22.23
N LYS A 85 7.27 -6.13 23.03
CA LYS A 85 7.20 -7.59 23.11
C LYS A 85 5.81 -8.11 23.50
N ASN A 86 5.08 -7.34 24.29
CA ASN A 86 3.76 -7.73 24.78
C ASN A 86 2.62 -7.37 23.81
N GLY A 87 2.91 -6.65 22.71
CA GLY A 87 1.90 -6.25 21.72
C GLY A 87 0.83 -5.29 22.25
N MET A 88 1.07 -4.62 23.38
CA MET A 88 0.13 -3.67 23.99
C MET A 88 0.65 -2.24 23.88
N GLY A 89 -0.21 -1.35 23.40
CA GLY A 89 0.01 0.09 23.35
C GLY A 89 -0.34 0.79 24.68
N ARG A 90 0.03 2.06 24.78
CA ARG A 90 -0.32 2.94 25.89
C ARG A 90 -1.83 3.16 25.95
N THR A 91 -2.37 3.11 27.16
CA THR A 91 -3.73 3.58 27.48
C THR A 91 -3.81 5.11 27.39
N LEU A 92 -5.03 5.65 27.32
CA LEU A 92 -5.23 7.10 27.19
C LEU A 92 -4.53 7.93 28.29
N PRO A 93 -4.55 7.55 29.59
CA PRO A 93 -3.77 8.26 30.61
C PRO A 93 -2.25 8.15 30.41
N GLU A 94 -1.76 7.04 29.88
CA GLU A 94 -0.33 6.81 29.63
C GLU A 94 0.20 7.61 28.43
N LEU A 95 -0.68 8.05 27.52
CA LEU A 95 -0.35 8.93 26.41
C LEU A 95 0.12 10.34 26.84
N ALA A 96 0.03 10.68 28.13
CA ALA A 96 0.69 11.85 28.71
C ALA A 96 2.23 11.78 28.64
N LYS A 97 2.79 10.57 28.45
CA LYS A 97 4.22 10.31 28.40
C LYS A 97 4.59 9.61 27.09
N LYS A 98 5.84 9.80 26.66
CA LYS A 98 6.43 9.05 25.54
C LYS A 98 6.54 7.58 25.91
N ALA A 99 6.44 6.71 24.90
CA ALA A 99 6.68 5.28 25.11
C ALA A 99 8.16 5.00 25.42
N ASN A 100 8.41 3.95 26.19
CA ASN A 100 9.76 3.43 26.47
C ASN A 100 10.29 2.52 25.34
N SER A 101 9.74 2.65 24.13
CA SER A 101 10.10 1.87 22.94
C SER A 101 10.78 2.76 21.89
N GLY A 102 11.42 2.12 20.91
CA GLY A 102 11.95 2.81 19.73
C GLY A 102 10.86 3.49 18.91
N VAL A 103 11.29 4.34 17.98
CA VAL A 103 10.43 4.98 16.96
C VAL A 103 9.99 3.93 15.95
N GLU A 104 8.70 3.90 15.62
CA GLU A 104 8.15 3.04 14.59
C GLU A 104 8.83 3.24 13.21
N GLN A 105 9.04 2.14 12.51
CA GLN A 105 9.59 2.09 11.16
C GLN A 105 8.54 1.57 10.19
N PHE A 106 8.58 2.04 8.95
CA PHE A 106 7.72 1.52 7.90
C PHE A 106 8.36 0.30 7.25
N ASN A 107 7.72 -0.86 7.37
CA ASN A 107 8.12 -2.10 6.71
C ASN A 107 6.90 -3.01 6.45
N SER A 108 7.11 -4.13 5.77
CA SER A 108 6.05 -5.08 5.42
C SER A 108 5.31 -5.62 6.65
N GLN A 109 6.05 -6.01 7.71
CA GLN A 109 5.47 -6.53 8.94
C GLN A 109 4.59 -5.50 9.65
N PHE A 110 5.05 -4.25 9.74
CA PHE A 110 4.29 -3.14 10.29
C PHE A 110 2.94 -2.99 9.59
N VAL A 111 2.90 -3.07 8.25
CA VAL A 111 1.66 -2.94 7.49
C VAL A 111 0.69 -4.11 7.78
N VAL A 112 1.19 -5.33 7.92
CA VAL A 112 0.36 -6.49 8.28
C VAL A 112 -0.23 -6.34 9.68
N GLN A 113 0.58 -5.92 10.65
CA GLN A 113 0.14 -5.65 12.03
C GLN A 113 -0.89 -4.52 12.06
N LEU A 114 -0.63 -3.41 11.38
CA LEU A 114 -1.52 -2.26 11.31
C LEU A 114 -2.86 -2.62 10.68
N LYS A 115 -2.89 -3.32 9.55
CA LYS A 115 -4.13 -3.80 8.93
C LYS A 115 -4.94 -4.64 9.91
N THR A 116 -4.29 -5.60 10.57
CA THR A 116 -4.94 -6.51 11.52
C THR A 116 -5.56 -5.72 12.66
N ARG A 117 -4.81 -4.77 13.22
CA ARG A 117 -5.27 -3.93 14.33
C ARG A 117 -6.45 -3.02 13.93
N ILE A 118 -6.39 -2.42 12.74
CA ILE A 118 -7.50 -1.62 12.19
C ILE A 118 -8.76 -2.46 12.08
N GLN A 119 -8.66 -3.67 11.54
CA GLN A 119 -9.80 -4.58 11.39
C GLN A 119 -10.35 -5.04 12.75
N GLN A 120 -9.50 -5.32 13.74
CA GLN A 120 -9.91 -5.67 15.10
C GLN A 120 -10.63 -4.53 15.82
N SER A 121 -10.29 -3.27 15.52
CA SER A 121 -11.00 -2.10 16.05
C SER A 121 -12.38 -1.87 15.38
N GLY A 122 -12.76 -2.69 14.40
CA GLY A 122 -14.00 -2.54 13.62
C GLY A 122 -13.83 -1.73 12.32
N GLY A 123 -12.61 -1.37 11.97
CA GLY A 123 -12.30 -0.62 10.75
C GLY A 123 -12.17 -1.49 9.51
N ALA A 124 -12.05 -0.82 8.36
CA ALA A 124 -11.75 -1.47 7.08
C ALA A 124 -10.38 -1.05 6.57
N TRP A 125 -9.65 -1.98 5.96
CA TRP A 125 -8.40 -1.65 5.29
C TRP A 125 -8.68 -1.31 3.84
N ILE A 126 -8.66 -0.02 3.52
CA ILE A 126 -9.03 0.52 2.22
C ILE A 126 -7.93 1.47 1.74
N ARG A 127 -7.42 1.25 0.52
CA ARG A 127 -6.34 2.04 -0.07
C ARG A 127 -6.57 2.24 -1.56
N LEU A 128 -5.92 3.23 -2.16
CA LEU A 128 -5.79 3.32 -3.61
C LEU A 128 -5.03 2.10 -4.14
N SER A 129 -5.49 1.53 -5.25
CA SER A 129 -4.86 0.38 -5.89
C SER A 129 -3.48 0.75 -6.46
N ASP A 130 -2.58 -0.23 -6.48
CA ASP A 130 -1.21 -0.05 -6.99
C ASP A 130 -1.17 0.30 -8.48
N PHE A 131 -2.14 -0.21 -9.24
CA PHE A 131 -2.25 -0.06 -10.69
C PHE A 131 -3.60 0.60 -11.04
N PRO A 132 -3.72 1.20 -12.24
CA PRO A 132 -5.01 1.66 -12.73
C PRO A 132 -6.02 0.50 -12.78
N TYR A 133 -7.28 0.77 -12.47
CA TYR A 133 -8.36 -0.19 -12.65
C TYR A 133 -8.46 -0.62 -14.13
N PRO A 134 -8.69 -1.92 -14.45
CA PRO A 134 -8.96 -3.04 -13.54
C PRO A 134 -7.72 -3.88 -13.19
N TYR A 135 -6.51 -3.37 -13.42
CA TYR A 135 -5.30 -4.16 -13.39
C TYR A 135 -4.88 -4.58 -11.98
N GLN A 136 -4.25 -5.74 -11.89
CA GLN A 136 -3.76 -6.34 -10.65
C GLN A 136 -2.25 -6.60 -10.64
N GLY A 137 -1.58 -6.33 -11.76
CA GLY A 137 -0.13 -6.42 -11.91
C GLY A 137 0.31 -5.59 -13.11
N VAL A 138 1.61 -5.38 -13.25
CA VAL A 138 2.18 -4.67 -14.40
C VAL A 138 3.44 -5.39 -14.90
N ILE A 139 3.58 -5.44 -16.23
CA ILE A 139 4.84 -5.75 -16.91
C ILE A 139 5.25 -4.51 -17.70
N CYS A 140 6.42 -3.99 -17.37
CA CYS A 140 6.99 -2.81 -17.98
C CYS A 140 7.98 -3.20 -19.09
N PHE A 141 8.05 -2.37 -20.12
CA PHE A 141 9.05 -2.42 -21.20
C PHE A 141 9.66 -1.02 -21.41
N ASP A 142 10.63 -0.92 -22.30
CA ASP A 142 11.31 0.33 -22.69
C ASP A 142 12.00 1.07 -21.52
N GLU A 143 12.94 0.39 -20.88
CA GLU A 143 13.81 1.01 -19.87
C GLU A 143 14.76 2.05 -20.49
N SER A 144 15.08 1.88 -21.78
CA SER A 144 16.04 2.71 -22.50
C SER A 144 15.65 4.20 -22.54
N ALA A 145 14.34 4.48 -22.53
CA ALA A 145 13.78 5.83 -22.50
C ALA A 145 14.09 6.60 -21.19
N LEU A 146 14.49 5.91 -20.12
CA LEU A 146 14.68 6.51 -18.80
C LEU A 146 16.06 7.14 -18.59
N GLY A 147 17.01 6.89 -19.50
CA GLY A 147 18.36 7.45 -19.45
C GLY A 147 19.16 7.04 -18.19
N LYS A 148 20.36 7.63 -18.03
CA LYS A 148 21.20 7.40 -16.83
C LYS A 148 20.66 8.10 -15.57
N ASP A 149 19.74 9.05 -15.74
CA ASP A 149 19.17 9.89 -14.69
C ASP A 149 18.03 9.21 -13.93
N PHE A 150 17.69 7.96 -14.28
CA PHE A 150 16.60 7.24 -13.64
C PHE A 150 16.76 7.09 -12.12
N ARG A 151 17.98 7.02 -11.58
CA ARG A 151 18.20 7.02 -10.12
C ARG A 151 17.81 8.35 -9.46
N GLU A 152 17.98 9.47 -10.16
CA GLU A 152 17.44 10.75 -9.72
C GLU A 152 15.92 10.77 -9.89
N PHE A 153 15.42 10.19 -10.99
CA PHE A 153 13.99 10.08 -11.30
C PHE A 153 13.21 9.24 -10.27
N SER A 154 13.73 8.10 -9.81
CA SER A 154 13.08 7.27 -8.78
C SER A 154 13.04 7.96 -7.42
N ASN A 155 14.09 8.72 -7.07
CA ASN A 155 14.14 9.55 -5.86
C ASN A 155 13.19 10.78 -5.93
N VAL A 156 12.87 11.26 -7.13
CA VAL A 156 11.91 12.36 -7.36
C VAL A 156 10.45 11.87 -7.34
N MET A 157 10.21 10.61 -7.70
CA MET A 157 8.87 10.05 -7.92
C MET A 157 8.36 9.21 -6.74
N SER A 158 9.25 8.76 -5.86
CA SER A 158 8.93 8.06 -4.61
C SER A 158 9.83 8.59 -3.49
N PRO A 159 9.27 8.93 -2.31
CA PRO A 159 10.06 9.31 -1.15
C PRO A 159 10.79 8.11 -0.52
N LEU A 160 10.53 6.89 -1.00
CA LEU A 160 11.29 5.68 -0.69
C LEU A 160 12.28 5.41 -1.84
N PRO A 161 13.59 5.29 -1.58
CA PRO A 161 14.57 4.97 -2.62
C PRO A 161 14.34 3.55 -3.13
N VAL A 162 14.02 3.40 -4.41
CA VAL A 162 13.79 2.09 -5.06
C VAL A 162 14.87 1.86 -6.12
N SER A 163 15.59 0.75 -6.02
CA SER A 163 16.46 0.30 -7.11
C SER A 163 15.64 -0.39 -8.20
N LEU A 164 15.95 -0.09 -9.46
CA LEU A 164 15.40 -0.81 -10.62
C LEU A 164 15.61 -2.32 -10.52
N ASP A 165 16.70 -2.76 -9.87
CA ASP A 165 17.02 -4.17 -9.69
C ASP A 165 15.91 -4.97 -8.99
N LEU A 166 15.04 -4.31 -8.22
CA LEU A 166 13.89 -4.95 -7.58
C LEU A 166 12.75 -5.26 -8.58
N LEU A 167 12.69 -4.50 -9.66
CA LEU A 167 11.73 -4.67 -10.76
C LEU A 167 12.23 -5.69 -11.80
N HIS A 168 13.55 -5.78 -11.99
CA HIS A 168 14.14 -6.70 -12.96
C HIS A 168 13.88 -8.17 -12.57
N SER A 169 13.51 -8.97 -13.57
CA SER A 169 13.45 -10.43 -13.43
C SER A 169 14.85 -11.01 -13.61
N LYS A 170 15.36 -11.69 -12.58
CA LYS A 170 16.63 -12.43 -12.71
C LYS A 170 16.51 -13.56 -13.74
N ALA A 171 15.34 -14.20 -13.82
CA ALA A 171 15.08 -15.25 -14.79
C ALA A 171 15.08 -14.72 -16.25
N GLU A 172 14.80 -13.44 -16.48
CA GLU A 172 14.98 -12.83 -17.81
C GLU A 172 16.45 -12.83 -18.22
N THR A 173 17.33 -12.41 -17.32
CA THR A 173 18.78 -12.39 -17.56
C THR A 173 19.32 -13.80 -17.85
N GLU A 174 18.88 -14.80 -17.09
CA GLU A 174 19.27 -16.20 -17.31
C GLU A 174 18.78 -16.72 -18.67
N TRP A 175 17.53 -16.41 -19.03
CA TRP A 175 16.96 -16.82 -20.31
C TRP A 175 17.66 -16.16 -21.51
N GLN A 176 18.05 -14.88 -21.39
CA GLN A 176 18.83 -14.18 -22.42
C GLN A 176 20.25 -14.77 -22.59
N ALA A 177 20.87 -15.23 -21.50
CA ALA A 177 22.20 -15.83 -21.55
C ALA A 177 22.20 -17.26 -22.13
N ASP A 178 21.19 -18.06 -21.80
CA ASP A 178 21.04 -19.44 -22.24
C ASP A 178 19.57 -19.77 -22.47
N SER A 179 19.06 -19.44 -23.66
CA SER A 179 17.65 -19.65 -24.02
C SER A 179 17.38 -21.13 -24.30
N ASN A 180 16.95 -21.84 -23.26
CA ASN A 180 16.58 -23.25 -23.30
C ASN A 180 15.22 -23.48 -22.60
N PRO A 181 14.60 -24.68 -22.73
CA PRO A 181 13.30 -24.94 -22.13
C PRO A 181 13.22 -24.76 -20.61
N GLU A 182 14.35 -24.90 -19.90
CA GLU A 182 14.40 -24.72 -18.45
C GLU A 182 14.37 -23.24 -18.05
N THR A 183 15.25 -22.41 -18.63
CA THR A 183 15.31 -20.96 -18.34
C THR A 183 14.02 -20.27 -18.79
N GLN A 184 13.46 -20.69 -19.92
CA GLN A 184 12.14 -20.27 -20.40
C GLN A 184 11.02 -20.58 -19.38
N ARG A 185 11.03 -21.79 -18.82
CA ARG A 185 10.06 -22.19 -17.78
C ARG A 185 10.25 -21.37 -16.51
N LYS A 186 11.50 -21.12 -16.08
CA LYS A 186 11.81 -20.29 -14.90
C LYS A 186 11.24 -18.90 -15.05
N LEU A 187 11.47 -18.24 -16.20
CA LEU A 187 10.93 -16.91 -16.48
C LEU A 187 9.40 -16.90 -16.44
N ARG A 188 8.75 -17.88 -17.09
CA ARG A 188 7.27 -18.00 -17.05
C ARG A 188 6.74 -18.13 -15.62
N VAL A 189 7.36 -18.98 -14.80
CA VAL A 189 6.96 -19.20 -13.40
C VAL A 189 7.18 -17.95 -12.56
N GLU A 190 8.32 -17.26 -12.73
CA GLU A 190 8.59 -16.00 -12.02
C GLU A 190 7.54 -14.94 -12.37
N LEU A 191 7.23 -14.72 -13.65
CA LEU A 191 6.24 -13.73 -14.08
C LEU A 191 4.85 -14.00 -13.50
N VAL A 192 4.39 -15.25 -13.55
CA VAL A 192 3.09 -15.63 -12.96
C VAL A 192 3.10 -15.46 -11.44
N SER A 193 4.21 -15.81 -10.76
CA SER A 193 4.33 -15.63 -9.32
C SER A 193 4.32 -14.15 -8.92
N ARG A 194 5.08 -13.30 -9.62
CA ARG A 194 5.07 -11.84 -9.41
C ARG A 194 3.67 -11.26 -9.63
N TYR A 195 2.97 -11.67 -10.69
CA TYR A 195 1.58 -11.28 -10.93
C TYR A 195 0.64 -11.64 -9.77
N ARG A 196 0.72 -12.88 -9.25
CA ARG A 196 -0.11 -13.32 -8.12
C ARG A 196 0.16 -12.51 -6.84
N GLN A 197 1.42 -12.15 -6.61
CA GLN A 197 1.83 -11.30 -5.50
C GLN A 197 1.48 -9.81 -5.72
N GLY A 198 1.17 -9.40 -6.95
CA GLY A 198 0.94 -8.00 -7.31
C GLY A 198 2.21 -7.17 -7.45
N LEU A 199 3.34 -7.84 -7.69
CA LEU A 199 4.63 -7.18 -7.84
C LEU A 199 4.82 -6.69 -9.27
N PRO A 200 5.27 -5.43 -9.47
CA PRO A 200 5.66 -4.95 -10.78
C PRO A 200 6.90 -5.70 -11.28
N VAL A 201 6.94 -5.95 -12.58
CA VAL A 201 8.12 -6.50 -13.27
C VAL A 201 8.51 -5.56 -14.39
N SER A 202 9.80 -5.33 -14.55
CA SER A 202 10.37 -4.68 -15.73
C SER A 202 11.19 -5.70 -16.51
N LEU A 203 10.96 -5.74 -17.83
CA LEU A 203 11.67 -6.62 -18.76
C LEU A 203 12.59 -5.76 -19.62
N SER A 204 13.87 -5.85 -19.33
CA SER A 204 14.93 -5.04 -19.90
C SER A 204 15.20 -5.35 -21.38
N SER A 205 14.86 -6.56 -21.82
CA SER A 205 15.09 -7.01 -23.19
C SER A 205 14.09 -6.47 -24.22
N ALA A 206 12.93 -5.96 -23.77
CA ALA A 206 11.89 -5.44 -24.65
C ALA A 206 11.89 -3.91 -24.67
N SER A 207 12.18 -3.31 -25.82
CA SER A 207 12.15 -1.86 -26.03
C SER A 207 10.80 -1.35 -26.54
N SER A 208 9.89 -2.26 -26.91
CA SER A 208 8.58 -1.91 -27.45
C SER A 208 7.51 -2.91 -27.02
N ARG A 209 6.24 -2.49 -27.14
CA ARG A 209 5.09 -3.41 -26.91
C ARG A 209 5.11 -4.60 -27.89
N GLY A 210 5.63 -4.41 -29.11
CA GLY A 210 5.77 -5.47 -30.10
C GLY A 210 6.75 -6.54 -29.64
N GLU A 211 7.95 -6.12 -29.26
CA GLU A 211 8.99 -7.01 -28.70
C GLU A 211 8.54 -7.70 -27.42
N LEU A 212 7.86 -6.98 -26.52
CA LEU A 212 7.30 -7.59 -25.32
C LEU A 212 6.30 -8.71 -25.67
N ASN A 213 5.41 -8.48 -26.63
CA ASN A 213 4.47 -9.53 -27.06
C ASN A 213 5.20 -10.73 -27.68
N GLN A 214 6.25 -10.49 -28.46
CA GLN A 214 7.06 -11.57 -29.03
C GLN A 214 7.76 -12.38 -27.93
N LEU A 215 8.40 -11.71 -26.96
CA LEU A 215 9.02 -12.36 -25.81
C LEU A 215 8.03 -13.24 -25.05
N LEU A 216 6.81 -12.73 -24.77
CA LEU A 216 5.79 -13.49 -24.07
C LEU A 216 5.34 -14.74 -24.86
N GLN A 217 5.32 -14.67 -26.20
CA GLN A 217 5.06 -15.81 -27.07
C GLN A 217 6.23 -16.80 -27.06
N ASP A 218 7.46 -16.31 -27.13
CA ASP A 218 8.68 -17.13 -27.12
C ASP A 218 8.79 -17.93 -25.83
N ILE A 219 8.33 -17.37 -24.70
CA ILE A 219 8.27 -18.09 -23.43
C ILE A 219 6.98 -18.88 -23.22
N HIS A 220 6.09 -18.99 -24.22
CA HIS A 220 4.76 -19.61 -24.17
C HIS A 220 3.94 -19.22 -22.93
N LEU A 221 3.91 -17.94 -22.58
CA LEU A 221 3.08 -17.46 -21.47
C LEU A 221 1.65 -17.20 -21.96
N ASP A 222 0.70 -18.02 -21.48
CA ASP A 222 -0.72 -17.82 -21.77
C ASP A 222 -1.26 -16.62 -20.97
N ARG A 223 -1.85 -15.65 -21.68
CA ARG A 223 -2.51 -14.48 -21.08
C ARG A 223 -3.60 -14.84 -20.06
N LYS A 224 -4.23 -16.01 -20.18
CA LYS A 224 -5.21 -16.49 -19.19
C LYS A 224 -4.62 -16.70 -17.80
N GLN A 225 -3.30 -16.88 -17.69
CA GLN A 225 -2.60 -17.00 -16.40
C GLN A 225 -2.46 -15.64 -15.69
N MET A 226 -2.59 -14.54 -16.43
CA MET A 226 -2.47 -13.16 -15.92
C MET A 226 -3.53 -12.24 -16.56
N PRO A 227 -4.83 -12.49 -16.35
CA PRO A 227 -5.91 -11.86 -17.13
C PRO A 227 -6.04 -10.34 -16.92
N LEU A 228 -5.56 -9.82 -15.80
CA LEU A 228 -5.64 -8.40 -15.44
C LEU A 228 -4.23 -7.78 -15.35
N ILE A 229 -3.32 -8.17 -16.26
CA ILE A 229 -1.99 -7.57 -16.36
C ILE A 229 -2.02 -6.28 -17.18
N TRP A 230 -1.41 -5.23 -16.63
CA TRP A 230 -1.14 -4.00 -17.35
C TRP A 230 0.19 -4.11 -18.10
N MET A 231 0.19 -3.99 -19.43
CA MET A 231 1.41 -3.97 -20.24
C MET A 231 1.67 -2.54 -20.72
N THR A 232 2.73 -1.91 -20.23
CA THR A 232 2.99 -0.48 -20.43
C THR A 232 4.49 -0.17 -20.46
N SER A 233 4.88 1.03 -20.89
CA SER A 233 6.27 1.48 -20.72
C SER A 233 6.55 1.76 -19.25
N LEU A 234 7.82 1.60 -18.85
CA LEU A 234 8.24 1.86 -17.48
C LEU A 234 8.01 3.34 -17.09
N ASP A 235 8.21 4.28 -18.02
CA ASP A 235 7.85 5.69 -17.85
C ASP A 235 6.37 5.89 -17.50
N THR A 236 5.46 5.26 -18.27
CA THR A 236 4.02 5.39 -18.03
C THR A 236 3.60 4.80 -16.67
N PHE A 237 4.25 3.70 -16.25
CA PHE A 237 4.05 3.13 -14.92
C PHE A 237 4.44 4.14 -13.82
N PHE A 238 5.62 4.76 -13.92
CA PHE A 238 6.06 5.76 -12.93
C PHE A 238 5.22 7.03 -12.96
N ARG A 239 4.75 7.46 -14.13
CA ARG A 239 3.80 8.58 -14.23
C ARG A 239 2.51 8.29 -13.46
N TRP A 240 1.92 7.10 -13.65
CA TRP A 240 0.77 6.67 -12.84
C TRP A 240 1.11 6.66 -11.36
N TRP A 241 2.27 6.08 -11.00
CA TRP A 241 2.69 5.92 -9.62
C TRP A 241 2.80 7.27 -8.89
N LYS A 242 3.46 8.26 -9.51
CA LYS A 242 3.55 9.61 -9.00
C LYS A 242 2.17 10.26 -8.87
N LEU A 243 1.39 10.22 -9.95
CA LEU A 243 0.07 10.85 -10.00
C LEU A 243 -0.86 10.33 -8.91
N ARG A 244 -0.82 9.02 -8.66
CA ARG A 244 -1.59 8.36 -7.60
C ARG A 244 -1.30 8.93 -6.20
N SER A 245 -0.07 9.33 -5.93
CA SER A 245 0.32 9.93 -4.64
C SER A 245 -0.28 11.32 -4.40
N GLU A 246 -0.71 12.00 -5.47
CA GLU A 246 -1.28 13.34 -5.44
C GLU A 246 -2.81 13.34 -5.22
N PHE A 247 -3.45 12.17 -5.26
CA PHE A 247 -4.89 12.05 -5.07
C PHE A 247 -5.29 12.27 -3.62
N SER A 248 -6.35 13.04 -3.42
CA SER A 248 -7.03 13.13 -2.13
C SER A 248 -8.27 12.26 -2.15
N VAL A 249 -8.38 11.36 -1.17
CA VAL A 249 -9.49 10.40 -1.04
C VAL A 249 -10.08 10.52 0.36
N SER A 250 -11.41 10.64 0.44
CA SER A 250 -12.20 10.53 1.67
C SER A 250 -13.18 9.36 1.57
N ILE A 251 -13.45 8.66 2.67
CA ILE A 251 -14.23 7.41 2.65
C ILE A 251 -15.23 7.36 3.82
N ASN A 252 -16.51 7.52 3.53
CA ASN A 252 -17.57 7.42 4.53
C ASN A 252 -18.20 6.03 4.55
N ARG A 253 -18.42 5.48 5.75
CA ARG A 253 -19.16 4.22 5.92
C ARG A 253 -20.66 4.51 5.83
N LEU A 254 -21.37 3.77 4.99
CA LEU A 254 -22.82 3.75 4.90
C LEU A 254 -23.37 2.43 5.46
N SER A 255 -24.68 2.36 5.69
CA SER A 255 -25.35 1.12 6.15
C SER A 255 -25.24 -0.03 5.13
N THR A 256 -25.13 0.30 3.83
CA THR A 256 -25.11 -0.65 2.71
C THR A 256 -23.75 -0.77 2.03
N GLY A 257 -22.73 -0.02 2.47
CA GLY A 257 -21.49 0.12 1.71
C GLY A 257 -20.61 1.28 2.14
N TRP A 258 -19.98 1.91 1.17
CA TRP A 258 -19.06 3.04 1.35
C TRP A 258 -19.40 4.14 0.37
N GLU A 259 -19.28 5.38 0.80
CA GLU A 259 -19.21 6.53 -0.08
C GLU A 259 -17.76 6.99 -0.13
N THR A 260 -17.24 7.29 -1.31
CA THR A 260 -15.90 7.84 -1.44
C THR A 260 -15.90 9.11 -2.24
N ILE A 261 -15.08 10.06 -1.82
CA ILE A 261 -14.83 11.30 -2.56
C ILE A 261 -13.38 11.28 -2.98
N ILE A 262 -13.12 11.27 -4.28
CA ILE A 262 -11.76 11.38 -4.83
C ILE A 262 -11.60 12.66 -5.64
N SER A 263 -10.49 13.35 -5.42
CA SER A 263 -10.10 14.56 -6.16
C SER A 263 -8.65 14.46 -6.63
N GLY A 264 -8.36 15.15 -7.74
CA GLY A 264 -7.08 15.09 -8.43
C GLY A 264 -7.24 15.03 -9.95
N ASN A 265 -6.14 15.23 -10.67
CA ASN A 265 -6.11 15.05 -12.12
C ASN A 265 -5.84 13.58 -12.46
N PHE A 266 -6.72 12.91 -13.19
CA PHE A 266 -6.53 11.48 -13.47
C PHE A 266 -5.64 11.22 -14.69
N GLU A 267 -5.43 12.25 -15.54
CA GLU A 267 -4.56 12.17 -16.72
C GLU A 267 -4.79 10.97 -17.66
N GLY A 268 -6.03 10.50 -17.76
CA GLY A 268 -6.42 9.35 -18.58
C GLY A 268 -6.27 8.00 -17.89
N PHE A 269 -5.76 7.94 -16.66
CA PHE A 269 -5.80 6.74 -15.83
C PHE A 269 -7.15 6.59 -15.12
N SER A 270 -7.50 5.35 -14.79
CA SER A 270 -8.69 5.03 -13.99
C SER A 270 -8.25 4.61 -12.59
N PRO A 271 -8.41 5.44 -11.54
CA PRO A 271 -8.03 5.03 -10.20
C PRO A 271 -8.89 3.87 -9.71
N GLY A 272 -8.25 2.93 -9.03
CA GLY A 272 -8.91 1.85 -8.32
C GLY A 272 -8.88 2.08 -6.81
N LEU A 273 -9.92 1.65 -6.11
CA LEU A 273 -9.93 1.52 -4.66
C LEU A 273 -9.89 0.05 -4.29
N GLN A 274 -8.87 -0.36 -3.53
CA GLN A 274 -8.73 -1.71 -3.02
C GLN A 274 -9.28 -1.80 -1.60
N ILE A 275 -10.26 -2.67 -1.40
CA ILE A 275 -10.92 -2.92 -0.12
C ILE A 275 -10.54 -4.32 0.36
N TRP A 276 -10.07 -4.44 1.59
CA TRP A 276 -9.64 -5.71 2.17
C TRP A 276 -10.53 -6.16 3.33
N ARG A 277 -10.88 -7.45 3.31
CA ARG A 277 -11.59 -8.16 4.38
C ARG A 277 -10.83 -9.43 4.72
N SER A 278 -10.05 -9.40 5.80
CA SER A 278 -9.09 -10.46 6.11
C SER A 278 -8.19 -10.73 4.89
N GLN A 279 -8.12 -11.96 4.37
CA GLN A 279 -7.32 -12.35 3.19
C GLN A 279 -8.01 -12.07 1.84
N HIS A 280 -9.25 -11.60 1.86
CA HIS A 280 -9.99 -11.27 0.64
C HIS A 280 -9.79 -9.80 0.28
N SER A 281 -9.72 -9.51 -1.01
CA SER A 281 -9.70 -8.15 -1.51
C SER A 281 -10.61 -7.98 -2.71
N ALA A 282 -11.15 -6.78 -2.86
CA ALA A 282 -11.89 -6.34 -4.03
C ALA A 282 -11.25 -5.04 -4.54
N THR A 283 -11.32 -4.81 -5.84
CA THR A 283 -10.91 -3.52 -6.43
C THR A 283 -12.08 -2.97 -7.22
N VAL A 284 -12.44 -1.72 -6.95
CA VAL A 284 -13.53 -1.01 -7.63
C VAL A 284 -12.98 0.21 -8.35
N ALA A 285 -13.56 0.55 -9.49
CA ALA A 285 -13.22 1.77 -10.22
C ALA A 285 -13.69 3.00 -9.44
N LEU A 286 -12.90 4.06 -9.48
CA LEU A 286 -13.28 5.37 -8.97
C LEU A 286 -13.40 6.38 -10.11
N TYR A 287 -14.41 7.22 -10.00
CA TYR A 287 -14.65 8.39 -10.84
C TYR A 287 -14.42 9.66 -10.02
N ARG A 288 -14.07 10.76 -10.68
CA ARG A 288 -13.84 12.04 -9.99
C ARG A 288 -15.12 12.46 -9.24
N GLY A 289 -14.96 12.91 -8.00
CA GLY A 289 -16.07 13.30 -7.14
C GLY A 289 -16.56 12.14 -6.29
N VAL A 290 -17.88 12.03 -6.14
CA VAL A 290 -18.54 11.08 -5.23
C VAL A 290 -18.76 9.73 -5.91
N ASN A 291 -18.44 8.64 -5.22
CA ASN A 291 -18.65 7.26 -5.66
C ASN A 291 -19.37 6.48 -4.56
N GLU A 292 -20.36 5.68 -4.92
CA GLU A 292 -21.00 4.74 -4.00
C GLU A 292 -20.52 3.32 -4.29
N ILE A 293 -20.04 2.63 -3.25
CA ILE A 293 -19.52 1.27 -3.31
C ILE A 293 -20.37 0.39 -2.39
N ARG A 294 -21.29 -0.38 -2.96
CA ARG A 294 -22.18 -1.23 -2.17
C ARG A 294 -21.52 -2.55 -1.79
N ASP A 295 -21.75 -3.01 -0.57
CA ASP A 295 -21.16 -4.24 -0.05
C ASP A 295 -21.71 -5.50 -0.74
N ASP A 296 -22.97 -5.47 -1.18
CA ASP A 296 -23.70 -6.60 -1.77
C ASP A 296 -23.31 -6.91 -3.21
N VAL A 297 -22.75 -5.94 -3.93
CA VAL A 297 -22.29 -6.07 -5.33
C VAL A 297 -20.77 -6.14 -5.45
N THR A 298 -20.03 -5.91 -4.37
CA THR A 298 -18.57 -5.92 -4.39
C THR A 298 -18.06 -7.37 -4.37
N ALA A 299 -17.47 -7.81 -5.49
CA ALA A 299 -16.91 -9.15 -5.62
C ALA A 299 -15.53 -9.24 -4.93
N PHE A 300 -15.49 -9.91 -3.79
CA PHE A 300 -14.26 -10.19 -3.06
C PHE A 300 -13.62 -11.49 -3.56
N ALA A 301 -12.34 -11.41 -3.94
CA ALA A 301 -11.53 -12.57 -4.29
C ALA A 301 -10.54 -12.87 -3.16
N ASN A 302 -10.31 -14.16 -2.89
CA ASN A 302 -9.26 -14.56 -1.99
C ASN A 302 -7.89 -14.29 -2.63
N ASN A 303 -6.99 -13.61 -1.93
CA ASN A 303 -5.67 -13.22 -2.43
C ASN A 303 -4.58 -13.52 -1.39
N PRO A 304 -4.28 -14.80 -1.11
CA PRO A 304 -3.38 -15.18 -0.01
C PRO A 304 -1.92 -14.79 -0.26
N GLU A 305 -1.52 -14.66 -1.53
CA GLU A 305 -0.15 -14.28 -1.93
C GLU A 305 0.07 -12.76 -1.96
N ARG A 306 -1.00 -11.95 -1.93
CA ARG A 306 -0.89 -10.50 -2.03
C ARG A 306 -0.65 -9.87 -0.68
N HIS A 307 0.30 -8.95 -0.65
CA HIS A 307 0.54 -8.14 0.52
C HIS A 307 -0.51 -7.02 0.65
N PRO A 308 -1.08 -6.76 1.84
CA PRO A 308 -2.10 -5.73 2.02
C PRO A 308 -1.64 -4.30 1.72
N GLY A 309 -0.33 -4.06 1.79
CA GLY A 309 0.29 -2.80 1.38
C GLY A 309 0.73 -2.72 -0.07
N GLY A 310 0.32 -3.66 -0.91
CA GLY A 310 0.75 -3.70 -2.30
C GLY A 310 2.25 -3.94 -2.43
N PHE A 311 2.80 -3.62 -3.60
CA PHE A 311 4.24 -3.74 -3.83
C PHE A 311 5.07 -2.75 -2.99
N THR A 312 4.51 -1.61 -2.57
CA THR A 312 5.21 -0.59 -1.77
C THR A 312 5.75 -1.16 -0.46
N ALA A 313 4.99 -2.06 0.15
CA ALA A 313 5.42 -2.73 1.38
C ALA A 313 6.64 -3.64 1.16
N HIS A 314 6.82 -4.19 -0.04
CA HIS A 314 8.02 -4.95 -0.40
C HIS A 314 9.22 -4.03 -0.61
N TRP A 315 9.01 -2.88 -1.25
CA TRP A 315 10.07 -1.88 -1.47
C TRP A 315 10.62 -1.27 -0.17
N ALA A 316 9.76 -1.10 0.84
CA ALA A 316 10.17 -0.64 2.15
C ALA A 316 11.10 -1.62 2.89
N GLY A 317 11.09 -2.91 2.54
CA GLY A 317 11.85 -3.95 3.24
C GLY A 317 13.32 -4.07 2.85
N ASP A 318 13.71 -3.67 1.63
CA ASP A 318 15.07 -3.90 1.11
C ASP A 318 16.06 -2.77 1.45
N SER A 319 15.58 -1.59 1.81
CA SER A 319 16.42 -0.46 2.30
C SER A 319 16.32 -0.22 3.80
N SER A 320 15.44 -0.94 4.52
CA SER A 320 15.38 -0.96 5.99
C SER A 320 16.16 -2.15 6.55
N SER A 321 17.48 -2.14 6.38
CA SER A 321 18.35 -3.13 7.02
C SER A 321 18.42 -2.88 8.54
N LEU A 322 17.50 -3.50 9.27
CA LEU A 322 17.78 -4.19 10.54
C LEU A 322 16.98 -5.52 10.51
N ILE A 323 17.54 -6.46 9.75
CA ILE A 323 17.15 -7.86 9.46
C ILE A 323 17.51 -8.78 10.66
N PRO A 324 17.04 -10.05 10.82
CA PRO A 324 15.82 -10.75 10.32
C PRO A 324 15.25 -11.81 11.33
N LEU A 325 14.24 -12.64 10.99
CA LEU A 325 14.45 -14.08 10.68
C LEU A 325 13.14 -14.80 10.27
N ASN A 326 13.18 -15.40 9.09
CA ASN A 326 12.97 -16.83 8.80
C ASN A 326 11.60 -17.50 9.08
N PHE A 327 10.77 -17.61 8.04
CA PHE A 327 9.66 -18.57 7.97
C PHE A 327 9.85 -19.53 6.80
N LYS A 328 10.71 -20.53 6.99
CA LYS A 328 10.66 -21.87 6.36
C LYS A 328 11.87 -22.66 6.86
N ASN A 329 11.66 -23.43 7.94
CA ASN A 329 12.28 -24.75 8.19
C ASN A 329 11.89 -25.31 9.57
N ILE A 330 10.60 -25.26 9.92
CA ILE A 330 10.04 -26.11 10.98
C ILE A 330 8.91 -26.93 10.37
N ALA A 331 9.30 -27.97 9.64
CA ALA A 331 8.57 -29.23 9.55
C ALA A 331 9.43 -30.23 8.76
N ALA A 332 10.22 -31.00 9.52
CA ALA A 332 10.58 -32.39 9.26
C ALA A 332 11.00 -32.80 7.83
N ALA A 333 12.31 -32.83 7.60
CA ALA A 333 12.93 -33.81 6.71
C ALA A 333 14.40 -34.04 7.15
N ALA A 334 14.66 -35.26 7.65
CA ALA A 334 15.88 -35.86 8.19
C ALA A 334 15.90 -35.88 9.74
N ALA A 335 15.49 -36.93 10.47
CA ALA A 335 15.31 -38.35 10.11
C ALA A 335 16.48 -38.91 9.29
N SER A 336 17.70 -38.79 9.81
CA SER A 336 18.88 -39.64 9.55
C SER A 336 19.93 -39.31 10.61
#